data_AF-A0ABD4TCI6-F1
#
_entry.id   AF-A0ABD4TCI6-F1
#
_cell.length_a   1.000
_cell.length_b   1.000
_cell.length_c   1.000
_cell.angle_alpha   90.00
_cell.angle_beta   90.00
_cell.angle_gamma   90.00
#
_symmetry.space_group_name_H-M   'P 1'
#
loop_
_entity.id
_entity.type
_entity.pdbx_description
1 polymer ?
#
loop_
_entity_poly.entity_id
_entity_poly.type
_entity_poly.pdbx_seq_one_letter_code
_entity_poly.pdbx_strand_id
1 'polypeptide(L)'
;MAGVKVYTTENCPYCRMVQAFLKKNGVEYEIVDVGKDREAAREMIRVSGQRGVPVTISGDEMVVGFDAKRLRELFGTPVTDEIDDVVVVGAGPAGMTAAVYCGRKLMKTVVVSENIGGQAAWSWAIENYMGFRVITGEDLVGKFEEQVRGLNVSLELDSVGSIEKEGDVFLVRTASGNTYHCRTVILASGKQPRTLELPGEDRLMGRGVSVCSTCDAPFFHGRPVAVVGGGNAAIQTAIELTRIASSVALIVRSTLRCDEIYVPRAEEVGVRIFLHHEVTQLHGDQNLTGITIRDRQTGKETVLDVEGLFLAIGLVPNTGFLGDLVKLNELGEIDIDENGHTSVPGIFAAGDATCVKAKQIIVAAGDGAKAALEAHEYFERLMSKQAKERVAAT
;
A
#
# COMPACT_ATOMS: atom_id res chain seq x y z
N MET A 1 -19.33 18.37 -26.81
CA MET A 1 -19.38 17.95 -25.39
C MET A 1 -19.21 19.20 -24.55
N ALA A 2 -19.93 19.34 -23.44
CA ALA A 2 -19.65 20.42 -22.50
C ALA A 2 -18.19 20.28 -22.03
N GLY A 3 -17.43 21.38 -21.95
CA GLY A 3 -16.02 21.32 -21.55
C GLY A 3 -15.89 20.77 -20.14
N VAL A 4 -15.01 19.79 -19.94
CA VAL A 4 -14.70 19.23 -18.62
C VAL A 4 -13.89 20.25 -17.85
N LYS A 5 -14.33 20.65 -16.65
CA LYS A 5 -13.58 21.52 -15.74
C LYS A 5 -13.10 20.74 -14.54
N VAL A 6 -11.82 20.91 -14.19
CA VAL A 6 -11.24 20.34 -12.98
C VAL A 6 -10.77 21.48 -12.08
N TYR A 7 -11.42 21.63 -10.93
CA TYR A 7 -11.01 22.58 -9.90
C TYR A 7 -9.89 21.98 -9.06
N THR A 8 -8.80 22.72 -8.89
CA THR A 8 -7.54 22.23 -8.32
C THR A 8 -6.84 23.28 -7.44
N THR A 9 -5.75 22.86 -6.79
CA THR A 9 -4.79 23.74 -6.13
C THR A 9 -3.37 23.20 -6.37
N GLU A 10 -2.33 24.04 -6.31
CA GLU A 10 -0.93 23.66 -6.61
C GLU A 10 -0.45 22.35 -5.96
N ASN A 11 -0.76 22.13 -4.68
CA ASN A 11 -0.21 21.00 -3.92
C ASN A 11 -1.21 19.86 -3.67
N CYS A 12 -2.23 19.70 -4.52
CA CYS A 12 -3.26 18.69 -4.33
C CYS A 12 -2.89 17.37 -5.06
N PRO A 13 -2.55 16.27 -4.34
CA PRO A 13 -2.20 15.00 -4.96
C PRO A 13 -3.39 14.38 -5.72
N TYR A 14 -4.59 14.41 -5.13
CA TYR A 14 -5.81 13.91 -5.78
C TYR A 14 -6.16 14.67 -7.06
N CYS A 15 -5.84 15.97 -7.13
CA CYS A 15 -6.03 16.77 -8.33
C CYS A 15 -5.12 16.30 -9.47
N ARG A 16 -3.86 15.95 -9.14
CA ARG A 16 -2.94 15.33 -10.11
C ARG A 16 -3.45 13.97 -10.58
N MET A 17 -4.08 13.18 -9.69
CA MET A 17 -4.68 11.90 -10.05
C MET A 17 -5.86 12.04 -11.03
N VAL A 18 -6.78 12.99 -10.79
CA VAL A 18 -7.88 13.29 -11.74
C VAL A 18 -7.33 13.72 -13.10
N GLN A 19 -6.37 14.65 -13.10
CA GLN A 19 -5.74 15.15 -14.34
C GLN A 19 -5.03 14.04 -15.12
N ALA A 20 -4.30 13.16 -14.43
CA ALA A 20 -3.65 12.00 -15.02
C ALA A 20 -4.68 11.03 -15.61
N PHE A 21 -5.80 10.79 -14.91
CA PHE A 21 -6.88 9.95 -15.39
C PHE A 21 -7.51 10.50 -16.67
N LEU A 22 -7.90 11.77 -16.70
CA LEU A 22 -8.52 12.39 -17.87
C LEU A 22 -7.56 12.40 -19.07
N LYS A 23 -6.29 12.75 -18.84
CA LYS A 23 -5.25 12.72 -19.87
C LYS A 23 -5.06 11.32 -20.45
N LYS A 24 -5.04 10.29 -19.60
CA LYS A 24 -4.90 8.89 -20.02
C LYS A 24 -6.05 8.44 -20.92
N ASN A 25 -7.27 8.85 -20.63
CA ASN A 25 -8.46 8.50 -21.41
C ASN A 25 -8.71 9.47 -22.59
N GLY A 26 -7.75 10.33 -22.93
CA GLY A 26 -7.86 11.26 -24.05
C GLY A 26 -8.94 12.32 -23.89
N VAL A 27 -9.34 12.64 -22.65
CA VAL A 27 -10.37 13.65 -22.37
C VAL A 27 -9.73 15.02 -22.27
N GLU A 28 -10.21 15.97 -23.08
CA GLU A 28 -9.83 17.38 -22.98
C GLU A 28 -10.52 18.04 -21.77
N TYR A 29 -9.76 18.80 -20.98
CA TYR A 29 -10.27 19.48 -19.79
C TYR A 29 -9.57 20.82 -19.54
N GLU A 30 -10.27 21.71 -18.83
CA GLU A 30 -9.78 22.98 -18.32
C GLU A 30 -9.39 22.84 -16.83
N ILE A 31 -8.22 23.33 -16.45
CA ILE A 31 -7.78 23.40 -15.05
C ILE A 31 -8.16 24.77 -14.47
N VAL A 32 -8.86 24.75 -13.34
CA VAL A 32 -9.23 25.97 -12.60
C VAL A 32 -8.55 25.93 -11.23
N ASP A 33 -7.52 26.77 -11.01
CA ASP A 33 -6.80 26.85 -9.74
C ASP A 33 -7.52 27.77 -8.74
N VAL A 34 -8.31 27.16 -7.85
CA VAL A 34 -9.09 27.89 -6.83
C VAL A 34 -8.23 28.39 -5.67
N GLY A 35 -6.97 27.97 -5.58
CA GLY A 35 -6.01 28.51 -4.63
C GLY A 35 -5.56 29.92 -4.99
N LYS A 36 -5.56 30.23 -6.30
CA LYS A 36 -5.17 31.54 -6.85
C LYS A 36 -6.36 32.40 -7.25
N ASP A 37 -7.51 31.80 -7.55
CA ASP A 37 -8.73 32.50 -7.96
C ASP A 37 -9.87 32.34 -6.92
N ARG A 38 -10.13 33.43 -6.19
CA ARG A 38 -11.19 33.49 -5.17
C ARG A 38 -12.61 33.48 -5.76
N GLU A 39 -12.81 33.96 -6.98
CA GLU A 39 -14.12 33.92 -7.62
C GLU A 39 -14.43 32.50 -8.09
N ALA A 40 -13.46 31.83 -8.72
CA ALA A 40 -13.56 30.42 -9.06
C ALA A 40 -13.78 29.53 -7.82
N ALA A 41 -13.12 29.83 -6.69
CA ALA A 41 -13.37 29.13 -5.43
C ALA A 41 -14.83 29.27 -4.95
N ARG A 42 -15.40 30.48 -5.05
CA ARG A 42 -16.81 30.74 -4.68
C ARG A 42 -17.78 30.08 -5.66
N GLU A 43 -17.46 30.04 -6.94
CA GLU A 43 -18.23 29.32 -7.95
C GLU A 43 -18.23 27.82 -7.67
N MET A 44 -17.05 27.22 -7.46
CA MET A 44 -16.90 25.82 -7.10
C MET A 44 -17.74 25.47 -5.87
N ILE A 45 -17.65 26.26 -4.79
CA ILE A 45 -18.44 26.03 -3.57
C ILE A 45 -19.94 26.11 -3.85
N ARG A 46 -20.37 27.06 -4.68
CA ARG A 46 -21.78 27.25 -5.01
C ARG A 46 -22.35 26.10 -5.83
N VAL A 47 -21.59 25.59 -6.78
CA VAL A 47 -22.03 24.53 -7.70
C VAL A 47 -21.93 23.16 -7.05
N SER A 48 -20.88 22.91 -6.28
CA SER A 48 -20.61 21.59 -5.69
C SER A 48 -21.04 21.43 -4.24
N GLY A 49 -21.25 22.52 -3.52
CA GLY A 49 -21.36 22.52 -2.05
C GLY A 49 -20.06 22.20 -1.32
N GLN A 50 -18.96 21.96 -2.04
CA GLN A 50 -17.68 21.52 -1.47
C GLN A 50 -16.72 22.68 -1.30
N ARG A 51 -15.95 22.63 -0.20
CA ARG A 51 -14.85 23.59 0.05
C ARG A 51 -13.47 23.03 -0.32
N GLY A 52 -13.38 21.74 -0.60
CA GLY A 52 -12.15 21.04 -0.96
C GLY A 52 -12.05 20.74 -2.45
N VAL A 53 -10.84 20.44 -2.89
CA VAL A 53 -10.49 19.98 -4.25
C VAL A 53 -9.97 18.54 -4.22
N PRO A 54 -10.01 17.79 -5.34
CA PRO A 54 -10.54 18.17 -6.64
C PRO A 54 -12.06 18.14 -6.73
N VAL A 55 -12.62 18.95 -7.63
CA VAL A 55 -14.00 18.82 -8.12
C VAL A 55 -13.95 18.80 -9.65
N THR A 56 -14.52 17.77 -10.25
CA THR A 56 -14.61 17.63 -11.71
C THR A 56 -16.04 17.85 -12.15
N ILE A 57 -16.28 18.72 -13.12
CA ILE A 57 -17.60 19.02 -13.67
C ILE A 57 -17.60 18.80 -15.18
N SER A 58 -18.62 18.11 -15.70
CA SER A 58 -18.84 17.90 -17.13
C SER A 58 -20.33 17.94 -17.44
N GLY A 59 -20.81 19.09 -17.92
CA GLY A 59 -22.25 19.32 -18.08
C GLY A 59 -22.95 19.31 -16.73
N ASP A 60 -23.99 18.48 -16.57
CA ASP A 60 -24.72 18.30 -15.31
C ASP A 60 -24.05 17.30 -14.36
N GLU A 61 -22.98 16.64 -14.81
CA GLU A 61 -22.29 15.62 -14.05
C GLU A 61 -21.16 16.21 -13.21
N MET A 62 -21.03 15.71 -11.98
CA MET A 62 -20.03 16.17 -11.02
C MET A 62 -19.38 15.01 -10.27
N VAL A 63 -18.06 15.10 -10.11
CA VAL A 63 -17.27 14.19 -9.30
C VAL A 63 -16.52 14.99 -8.23
N VAL A 64 -16.77 14.66 -6.97
CA VAL A 64 -16.09 15.27 -5.82
C VAL A 64 -14.95 14.35 -5.38
N GLY A 65 -13.76 14.92 -5.21
CA GLY A 65 -12.55 14.16 -4.91
C GLY A 65 -12.06 13.34 -6.10
N PHE A 66 -11.11 12.43 -5.83
CA PHE A 66 -10.72 11.42 -6.79
C PHE A 66 -11.59 10.17 -6.59
N ASP A 67 -12.74 10.14 -7.27
CA ASP A 67 -13.58 8.94 -7.37
C ASP A 67 -13.30 8.25 -8.71
N ALA A 68 -12.41 7.25 -8.68
CA ALA A 68 -12.00 6.51 -9.86
C ALA A 68 -13.18 5.80 -10.56
N LYS A 69 -14.19 5.35 -9.80
CA LYS A 69 -15.37 4.69 -10.37
C LYS A 69 -16.21 5.69 -11.14
N ARG A 70 -16.55 6.83 -10.54
CA ARG A 70 -17.36 7.85 -11.21
C ARG A 70 -16.64 8.50 -12.39
N LEU A 71 -15.34 8.76 -12.27
CA LEU A 71 -14.52 9.25 -13.38
C LEU A 71 -14.51 8.26 -14.55
N ARG A 72 -14.48 6.95 -14.30
CA ARG A 72 -14.62 5.93 -15.35
C ARG A 72 -16.00 5.90 -15.99
N GLU A 73 -17.06 5.95 -15.21
CA GLU A 73 -18.43 5.98 -15.75
C GLU A 73 -18.64 7.14 -16.72
N LEU A 74 -17.98 8.28 -16.47
CA LEU A 74 -18.11 9.50 -17.27
C LEU A 74 -17.09 9.60 -18.42
N PHE A 75 -15.87 9.14 -18.20
CA PHE A 75 -14.71 9.46 -19.03
C PHE A 75 -13.80 8.26 -19.33
N GLY A 76 -14.12 7.08 -18.80
CA GLY A 76 -13.31 5.88 -18.98
C GLY A 76 -13.40 5.37 -20.42
N THR A 77 -12.26 5.00 -20.98
CA THR A 77 -12.23 4.12 -22.16
C THR A 77 -12.58 2.70 -21.70
N PRO A 78 -13.48 1.97 -22.40
CA PRO A 78 -13.76 0.58 -22.09
C PRO A 78 -12.46 -0.24 -22.11
N VAL A 79 -12.29 -1.15 -21.15
CA VAL A 79 -11.21 -2.14 -21.22
C VAL A 79 -11.43 -2.97 -22.48
N THR A 80 -10.41 -3.05 -23.31
CA THR A 80 -10.46 -3.83 -24.56
C THR A 80 -10.54 -5.32 -24.24
N ASP A 81 -11.27 -6.10 -25.03
CA ASP A 81 -11.29 -7.58 -24.95
C ASP A 81 -9.94 -8.24 -25.36
N GLU A 82 -8.87 -7.46 -25.52
CA GLU A 82 -7.54 -7.99 -25.78
C GLU A 82 -6.96 -8.67 -24.55
N ILE A 83 -6.32 -9.82 -24.77
CA ILE A 83 -5.66 -10.58 -23.72
C ILE A 83 -4.28 -9.95 -23.45
N ASP A 84 -4.08 -9.48 -22.22
CA ASP A 84 -2.79 -9.01 -21.72
C ASP A 84 -1.85 -10.18 -21.45
N ASP A 85 -0.54 -9.91 -21.50
CA ASP A 85 0.44 -10.95 -21.20
C ASP A 85 0.53 -11.17 -19.69
N VAL A 86 0.46 -10.08 -18.91
CA VAL A 86 0.54 -10.10 -17.46
C VAL A 86 -0.29 -8.99 -16.81
N VAL A 87 -1.03 -9.36 -15.75
CA VAL A 87 -1.64 -8.41 -14.82
C VAL A 87 -0.91 -8.47 -13.47
N VAL A 88 -0.42 -7.33 -13.02
CA VAL A 88 0.21 -7.15 -11.70
C VAL A 88 -0.80 -6.54 -10.74
N VAL A 89 -1.08 -7.20 -9.63
CA VAL A 89 -2.04 -6.75 -8.62
C VAL A 89 -1.29 -6.08 -7.47
N GLY A 90 -1.32 -4.75 -7.44
CA GLY A 90 -0.61 -3.92 -6.46
C GLY A 90 0.51 -3.09 -7.08
N ALA A 91 0.61 -1.82 -6.69
CA ALA A 91 1.63 -0.87 -7.16
C ALA A 91 2.56 -0.42 -6.03
N GLY A 92 2.88 -1.32 -5.08
CA GLY A 92 3.98 -1.14 -4.13
C GLY A 92 5.34 -1.47 -4.74
N PRO A 93 6.44 -1.50 -3.94
CA PRO A 93 7.78 -1.80 -4.44
C PRO A 93 7.88 -3.12 -5.21
N ALA A 94 7.21 -4.17 -4.75
CA ALA A 94 7.16 -5.46 -5.45
C ALA A 94 6.48 -5.35 -6.82
N GLY A 95 5.27 -4.79 -6.86
CA GLY A 95 4.50 -4.68 -8.11
C GLY A 95 5.12 -3.72 -9.13
N MET A 96 5.64 -2.57 -8.69
CA MET A 96 6.33 -1.64 -9.57
C MET A 96 7.63 -2.24 -10.13
N THR A 97 8.38 -2.99 -9.32
CA THR A 97 9.57 -3.69 -9.82
C THR A 97 9.18 -4.78 -10.83
N ALA A 98 8.14 -5.56 -10.53
CA ALA A 98 7.63 -6.57 -11.46
C ALA A 98 7.22 -5.93 -12.81
N ALA A 99 6.49 -4.82 -12.75
CA ALA A 99 6.06 -4.06 -13.93
C ALA A 99 7.24 -3.56 -14.78
N VAL A 100 8.31 -3.05 -14.14
CA VAL A 100 9.54 -2.66 -14.86
C VAL A 100 10.15 -3.85 -15.59
N TYR A 101 10.26 -5.01 -14.94
CA TYR A 101 10.85 -6.21 -15.55
C TYR A 101 9.99 -6.75 -16.70
N CYS A 102 8.67 -6.84 -16.52
CA CYS A 102 7.74 -7.26 -17.57
C CYS A 102 7.76 -6.29 -18.76
N GLY A 103 7.71 -4.98 -18.52
CA GLY A 103 7.77 -3.95 -19.57
C GLY A 103 9.08 -3.99 -20.35
N ARG A 104 10.22 -4.24 -19.69
CA ARG A 104 11.53 -4.42 -20.34
C ARG A 104 11.64 -5.69 -21.18
N LYS A 105 10.81 -6.68 -20.89
CA LYS A 105 10.65 -7.89 -21.71
C LYS A 105 9.61 -7.74 -22.81
N LEU A 106 9.07 -6.53 -23.00
CA LEU A 106 8.05 -6.21 -24.00
C LEU A 106 6.73 -6.97 -23.80
N MET A 107 6.43 -7.41 -22.57
CA MET A 107 5.13 -7.99 -22.23
C MET A 107 4.09 -6.88 -22.14
N LYS A 108 2.91 -7.09 -22.74
CA LYS A 108 1.74 -6.23 -22.54
C LYS A 108 1.29 -6.34 -21.07
N THR A 109 1.64 -5.32 -20.29
CA THR A 109 1.57 -5.34 -18.82
C THR A 109 0.55 -4.32 -18.32
N VAL A 110 -0.36 -4.79 -17.46
CA VAL A 110 -1.29 -3.92 -16.71
C VAL A 110 -1.00 -4.06 -15.22
N VAL A 111 -0.89 -2.94 -14.51
CA VAL A 111 -0.78 -2.91 -13.04
C VAL A 111 -2.08 -2.33 -12.50
N VAL A 112 -2.75 -3.06 -11.60
CA VAL A 112 -4.00 -2.62 -10.97
C VAL A 112 -3.76 -2.41 -9.49
N SER A 113 -4.00 -1.20 -8.99
CA SER A 113 -3.82 -0.89 -7.56
C SER A 113 -4.63 0.30 -7.06
N GLU A 114 -5.06 0.26 -5.81
CA GLU A 114 -5.80 1.35 -5.16
C GLU A 114 -4.96 2.62 -4.97
N ASN A 115 -3.65 2.46 -4.84
CA ASN A 115 -2.69 3.54 -4.64
C ASN A 115 -1.35 3.19 -5.30
N ILE A 116 -0.56 4.22 -5.59
CA ILE A 116 0.82 4.07 -6.07
C ILE A 116 1.76 4.18 -4.88
N GLY A 117 2.72 3.27 -4.77
CA GLY A 117 3.74 3.25 -3.72
C GLY A 117 3.50 2.28 -2.59
N GLY A 118 2.25 1.94 -2.29
CA GLY A 118 1.92 1.13 -1.12
C GLY A 118 2.45 1.75 0.17
N GLN A 119 2.79 0.91 1.15
CA GLN A 119 3.29 1.38 2.45
C GLN A 119 4.60 2.18 2.36
N ALA A 120 5.42 1.97 1.33
CA ALA A 120 6.69 2.67 1.18
C ALA A 120 6.48 4.19 1.06
N ALA A 121 5.36 4.63 0.48
CA ALA A 121 5.02 6.05 0.36
C ALA A 121 4.77 6.74 1.70
N TRP A 122 4.43 5.99 2.75
CA TRP A 122 4.10 6.54 4.08
C TRP A 122 5.33 6.84 4.92
N SER A 123 6.51 6.35 4.51
CA SER A 123 7.74 6.52 5.26
C SER A 123 8.24 7.96 5.14
N TRP A 124 8.51 8.60 6.29
CA TRP A 124 9.10 9.93 6.33
C TRP A 124 10.53 9.95 5.82
N ALA A 125 11.32 8.93 6.18
CA ALA A 125 12.71 8.80 5.79
C ALA A 125 13.12 7.32 5.72
N ILE A 126 13.81 6.98 4.65
CA ILE A 126 14.29 5.63 4.32
C ILE A 126 15.80 5.71 4.21
N GLU A 127 16.50 4.99 5.11
CA GLU A 127 17.97 4.95 5.19
C GLU A 127 18.55 3.59 4.81
N ASN A 128 17.69 2.61 4.50
CA ASN A 128 18.05 1.21 4.27
C ASN A 128 17.76 0.72 2.85
N TYR A 129 17.53 1.63 1.90
CA TYR A 129 17.39 1.31 0.48
C TYR A 129 18.69 1.63 -0.27
N MET A 130 19.43 0.59 -0.66
CA MET A 130 20.73 0.73 -1.31
C MET A 130 20.65 1.62 -2.56
N GLY A 131 21.61 2.55 -2.67
CA GLY A 131 21.63 3.60 -3.69
C GLY A 131 21.26 4.99 -3.15
N PHE A 132 20.63 5.05 -1.98
CA PHE A 132 20.34 6.30 -1.28
C PHE A 132 20.90 6.26 0.13
N ARG A 133 21.49 7.37 0.59
CA ARG A 133 21.87 7.52 1.99
C ARG A 133 20.63 7.76 2.85
N VAL A 134 19.77 8.68 2.42
CA VAL A 134 18.45 8.99 2.99
C VAL A 134 17.57 9.42 1.83
N ILE A 135 16.32 8.96 1.78
CA ILE A 135 15.29 9.41 0.83
C ILE A 135 13.91 9.35 1.49
N THR A 136 12.99 10.23 1.14
CA THR A 136 11.61 10.13 1.63
C THR A 136 10.87 9.00 0.93
N GLY A 137 9.81 8.48 1.54
CA GLY A 137 8.93 7.48 0.92
C GLY A 137 8.31 8.00 -0.38
N GLU A 138 7.83 9.25 -0.38
CA GLU A 138 7.26 9.91 -1.55
C GLU A 138 8.27 10.02 -2.70
N ASP A 139 9.50 10.47 -2.43
CA ASP A 139 10.54 10.61 -3.46
C ASP A 139 10.98 9.25 -4.03
N LEU A 140 11.10 8.22 -3.16
CA LEU A 140 11.49 6.89 -3.61
C LEU A 140 10.42 6.28 -4.53
N VAL A 141 9.15 6.35 -4.12
CA VAL A 141 8.03 5.86 -4.92
C VAL A 141 7.89 6.67 -6.22
N GLY A 142 8.08 8.00 -6.17
CA GLY A 142 8.06 8.84 -7.36
C GLY A 142 9.10 8.40 -8.40
N LYS A 143 10.29 7.99 -7.95
CA LYS A 143 11.33 7.41 -8.84
C LYS A 143 10.93 6.06 -9.42
N PHE A 144 10.24 5.20 -8.67
CA PHE A 144 9.72 3.94 -9.20
C PHE A 144 8.62 4.18 -10.24
N GLU A 145 7.70 5.09 -9.95
CA GLU A 145 6.62 5.47 -10.86
C GLU A 145 7.18 6.07 -12.16
N GLU A 146 8.20 6.94 -12.08
CA GLU A 146 8.90 7.49 -13.25
C GLU A 146 9.44 6.38 -14.16
N GLN A 147 10.08 5.36 -13.58
CA GLN A 147 10.59 4.22 -14.35
C GLN A 147 9.47 3.41 -15.01
N VAL A 148 8.38 3.12 -14.29
CA VAL A 148 7.24 2.37 -14.84
C VAL A 148 6.59 3.14 -15.99
N ARG A 149 6.37 4.45 -15.83
CA ARG A 149 5.75 5.30 -16.85
C ARG A 149 6.62 5.50 -18.10
N GLY A 150 7.93 5.28 -18.00
CA GLY A 150 8.83 5.27 -19.15
C GLY A 150 8.73 4.02 -20.03
N LEU A 151 7.92 3.03 -19.64
CA LEU A 151 7.76 1.76 -20.33
C LEU A 151 6.32 1.61 -20.87
N ASN A 152 6.11 0.62 -21.75
CA ASN A 152 4.78 0.25 -22.23
C ASN A 152 4.00 -0.54 -21.17
N VAL A 153 3.67 0.12 -20.06
CA VAL A 153 2.94 -0.44 -18.92
C VAL A 153 1.73 0.44 -18.61
N SER A 154 0.56 -0.18 -18.49
CA SER A 154 -0.66 0.50 -18.07
C SER A 154 -0.78 0.47 -16.55
N LEU A 155 -0.76 1.65 -15.91
CA LEU A 155 -1.07 1.80 -14.49
C LEU A 155 -2.56 2.14 -14.32
N GLU A 156 -3.32 1.28 -13.66
CA GLU A 156 -4.75 1.41 -13.38
C GLU A 156 -5.00 1.64 -11.88
N LEU A 157 -5.61 2.77 -11.56
CA LEU A 157 -6.06 3.07 -10.20
C LEU A 157 -7.41 2.39 -9.95
N ASP A 158 -7.37 1.21 -9.36
CA ASP A 158 -8.52 0.37 -9.07
C ASP A 158 -8.18 -0.72 -8.05
N SER A 159 -9.19 -1.36 -7.47
CA SER A 159 -8.98 -2.52 -6.62
C SER A 159 -9.41 -3.81 -7.32
N VAL A 160 -8.66 -4.88 -7.13
CA VAL A 160 -9.02 -6.21 -7.62
C VAL A 160 -9.97 -6.86 -6.62
N GLY A 161 -11.14 -7.28 -7.10
CA GLY A 161 -12.19 -7.91 -6.30
C GLY A 161 -12.22 -9.44 -6.42
N SER A 162 -11.86 -9.99 -7.58
CA SER A 162 -11.71 -11.44 -7.77
C SER A 162 -10.78 -11.77 -8.93
N ILE A 163 -10.26 -12.99 -8.92
CA ILE A 163 -9.49 -13.56 -10.03
C ILE A 163 -10.02 -14.96 -10.29
N GLU A 164 -10.38 -15.22 -11.54
CA GLU A 164 -10.91 -16.51 -12.01
C GLU A 164 -10.00 -17.05 -13.12
N LYS A 165 -9.92 -18.38 -13.26
CA LYS A 165 -9.21 -19.03 -14.36
C LYS A 165 -10.21 -19.61 -15.35
N GLU A 166 -10.08 -19.24 -16.61
CA GLU A 166 -10.88 -19.77 -17.72
C GLU A 166 -9.95 -20.35 -18.79
N GLY A 167 -9.79 -21.67 -18.81
CA GLY A 167 -8.85 -22.33 -19.71
C GLY A 167 -7.40 -21.90 -19.49
N ASP A 168 -6.80 -21.29 -20.50
CA ASP A 168 -5.42 -20.79 -20.50
C ASP A 168 -5.32 -19.29 -20.13
N VAL A 169 -6.43 -18.64 -19.77
CA VAL A 169 -6.45 -17.22 -19.38
C VAL A 169 -7.01 -17.03 -17.97
N PHE A 170 -6.67 -15.89 -17.37
CA PHE A 170 -7.17 -15.42 -16.10
C PHE A 170 -8.02 -14.17 -16.31
N LEU A 171 -9.14 -14.11 -15.59
CA LEU A 171 -10.04 -12.96 -15.56
C LEU A 171 -9.83 -12.23 -14.24
N VAL A 172 -9.22 -11.05 -14.29
CA VAL A 172 -9.01 -10.18 -13.13
C VAL A 172 -10.12 -9.15 -13.09
N ARG A 173 -11.07 -9.33 -12.16
CA ARG A 173 -12.21 -8.45 -11.99
C ARG A 173 -11.91 -7.39 -10.94
N THR A 174 -12.26 -6.15 -11.25
CA THR A 174 -12.03 -5.02 -10.36
C THR A 174 -13.32 -4.53 -9.71
N ALA A 175 -13.20 -3.80 -8.60
CA ALA A 175 -14.35 -3.22 -7.90
C ALA A 175 -15.14 -2.22 -8.75
N SER A 176 -14.53 -1.66 -9.79
CA SER A 176 -15.20 -0.77 -10.73
C SER A 176 -15.99 -1.48 -11.81
N GLY A 177 -15.90 -2.81 -11.91
CA GLY A 177 -16.57 -3.62 -12.92
C GLY A 177 -15.71 -3.94 -14.15
N ASN A 178 -14.47 -3.46 -14.24
CA ASN A 178 -13.56 -3.86 -15.31
C ASN A 178 -13.13 -5.31 -15.14
N THR A 179 -13.00 -6.03 -16.26
CA THR A 179 -12.43 -7.38 -16.32
C THR A 179 -11.24 -7.36 -17.27
N TYR A 180 -10.05 -7.67 -16.75
CA TYR A 180 -8.84 -7.83 -17.55
C TYR A 180 -8.64 -9.31 -17.85
N HIS A 181 -8.44 -9.66 -19.12
CA HIS A 181 -8.08 -11.01 -19.53
C HIS A 181 -6.56 -11.08 -19.65
N CYS A 182 -5.92 -12.05 -19.02
CA CYS A 182 -4.47 -12.15 -19.07
C CYS A 182 -3.95 -13.58 -19.05
N ARG A 183 -2.73 -13.79 -19.54
CA ARG A 183 -2.08 -15.12 -19.53
C ARG A 183 -1.39 -15.43 -18.21
N THR A 184 -0.96 -14.41 -17.47
CA THR A 184 -0.27 -14.55 -16.19
C THR A 184 -0.69 -13.46 -15.20
N VAL A 185 -0.57 -13.77 -13.91
CA VAL A 185 -0.88 -12.84 -12.82
C VAL A 185 0.28 -12.77 -11.84
N ILE A 186 0.65 -11.57 -11.40
CA ILE A 186 1.60 -11.35 -10.30
C ILE A 186 0.87 -10.68 -9.13
N LEU A 187 0.73 -11.38 -8.02
CA LEU A 187 0.10 -10.91 -6.79
C LEU A 187 1.12 -10.17 -5.92
N ALA A 188 1.00 -8.85 -5.85
CA ALA A 188 1.87 -7.95 -5.11
C ALA A 188 1.08 -6.99 -4.20
N SER A 189 -0.02 -7.48 -3.62
CA SER A 189 -1.00 -6.68 -2.88
C SER A 189 -0.53 -6.19 -1.50
N GLY A 190 0.61 -6.71 -1.02
CA GLY A 190 1.22 -6.33 0.25
C GLY A 190 0.39 -6.70 1.49
N LYS A 191 0.64 -6.00 2.59
CA LYS A 191 -0.14 -6.10 3.83
C LYS A 191 -0.70 -4.73 4.20
N GLN A 192 -1.55 -4.70 5.22
CA GLN A 192 -1.92 -3.49 5.95
C GLN A 192 -1.59 -3.65 7.43
N PRO A 193 -1.00 -2.64 8.08
CA PRO A 193 -0.85 -2.66 9.51
C PRO A 193 -2.23 -2.59 10.18
N ARG A 194 -2.37 -3.29 11.32
CA ARG A 194 -3.50 -3.01 12.20
C ARG A 194 -3.31 -1.64 12.82
N THR A 195 -4.39 -0.87 12.87
CA THR A 195 -4.44 0.46 13.48
C THR A 195 -5.07 0.39 14.88
N LEU A 196 -4.94 1.48 15.63
CA LEU A 196 -5.66 1.67 16.90
C LEU A 196 -7.10 2.14 16.68
N GLU A 197 -7.42 2.59 15.46
CA GLU A 197 -8.72 3.15 15.08
C GLU A 197 -9.08 4.40 15.90
N LEU A 198 -8.06 5.19 16.25
CA LEU A 198 -8.20 6.39 17.07
C LEU A 198 -8.24 7.67 16.21
N PRO A 199 -9.03 8.68 16.61
CA PRO A 199 -8.98 9.98 15.97
C PRO A 199 -7.56 10.57 15.96
N GLY A 200 -7.11 11.01 14.79
CA GLY A 200 -5.79 11.63 14.61
C GLY A 200 -4.64 10.64 14.36
N GLU A 201 -4.87 9.33 14.38
CA GLU A 201 -3.86 8.31 14.09
C GLU A 201 -3.27 8.49 12.68
N ASP A 202 -4.11 8.59 11.65
CA ASP A 202 -3.68 8.79 10.26
C ASP A 202 -2.80 10.05 10.09
N ARG A 203 -3.13 11.12 10.83
CA ARG A 203 -2.38 12.39 10.78
C ARG A 203 -0.99 12.27 11.39
N LEU A 204 -0.85 11.44 12.43
CA LEU A 204 0.39 11.26 13.17
C LEU A 204 1.22 10.07 12.66
N MET A 205 0.70 9.29 11.71
CA MET A 205 1.43 8.23 11.03
C MET A 205 2.67 8.79 10.34
N GLY A 206 3.84 8.22 10.61
CA GLY A 206 5.15 8.73 10.17
C GLY A 206 5.61 10.01 10.88
N ARG A 207 4.82 10.56 11.81
CA ARG A 207 5.10 11.78 12.60
C ARG A 207 5.04 11.52 14.10
N GLY A 208 5.62 10.38 14.49
CA GLY A 208 5.63 9.90 15.87
C GLY A 208 4.84 8.61 16.05
N VAL A 209 3.83 8.30 15.22
CA VAL A 209 3.24 6.95 15.16
C VAL A 209 3.93 6.15 14.06
N SER A 210 4.43 4.96 14.39
CA SER A 210 5.15 4.08 13.47
C SER A 210 4.63 2.65 13.54
N VAL A 211 4.63 1.97 12.40
CA VAL A 211 4.31 0.54 12.27
C VAL A 211 5.55 -0.31 11.96
N CYS A 212 6.73 0.31 11.80
CA CYS A 212 7.99 -0.35 11.50
C CYS A 212 9.10 0.15 12.44
N SER A 213 9.34 -0.57 13.53
CA SER A 213 10.41 -0.26 14.47
C SER A 213 11.79 -0.32 13.82
N THR A 214 12.07 -1.32 12.99
CA THR A 214 13.34 -1.44 12.27
C THR A 214 13.63 -0.24 11.36
N CYS A 215 12.58 0.36 10.79
CA CYS A 215 12.71 1.50 9.89
C CYS A 215 12.91 2.80 10.69
N ASP A 216 12.09 3.03 11.71
CA ASP A 216 11.93 4.36 12.30
C ASP A 216 12.63 4.53 13.66
N ALA A 217 12.99 3.43 14.35
CA ALA A 217 13.63 3.50 15.67
C ALA A 217 14.85 4.44 15.74
N PRO A 218 15.77 4.48 14.75
CA PRO A 218 16.93 5.37 14.80
C PRO A 218 16.59 6.86 14.97
N PHE A 219 15.43 7.32 14.50
CA PHE A 219 15.00 8.73 14.64
C PHE A 219 14.63 9.12 16.07
N PHE A 220 14.41 8.15 16.96
CA PHE A 220 14.00 8.36 18.35
C PHE A 220 15.16 8.29 19.35
N HIS A 221 16.39 8.48 18.87
CA HIS A 221 17.57 8.50 19.74
C HIS A 221 17.44 9.54 20.86
N GLY A 222 17.50 9.09 22.11
CA GLY A 222 17.37 9.91 23.32
C GLY A 222 15.97 10.45 23.60
N ARG A 223 14.93 9.96 22.93
CA ARG A 223 13.53 10.40 23.12
C ARG A 223 12.69 9.35 23.85
N PRO A 224 11.63 9.73 24.58
CA PRO A 224 10.72 8.77 25.22
C PRO A 224 9.81 8.13 24.18
N VAL A 225 9.65 6.80 24.25
CA VAL A 225 8.83 6.03 23.30
C VAL A 225 7.90 5.04 23.99
N ALA A 226 6.82 4.68 23.31
CA ALA A 226 5.92 3.60 23.68
C ALA A 226 5.80 2.57 22.55
N VAL A 227 5.57 1.31 22.92
CA VAL A 227 5.26 0.21 22.01
C VAL A 227 3.89 -0.34 22.38
N VAL A 228 3.03 -0.57 21.41
CA VAL A 228 1.71 -1.19 21.61
C VAL A 228 1.75 -2.61 21.07
N GLY A 229 1.41 -3.58 21.91
CA GLY A 229 1.30 -4.98 21.51
C GLY A 229 1.71 -5.94 22.63
N GLY A 230 1.19 -7.16 22.57
CA GLY A 230 1.47 -8.20 23.57
C GLY A 230 2.28 -9.38 23.04
N GLY A 231 2.64 -9.41 21.75
CA GLY A 231 3.32 -10.55 21.12
C GLY A 231 4.85 -10.46 21.20
N ASN A 232 5.52 -11.51 20.68
CA ASN A 232 6.98 -11.55 20.52
C ASN A 232 7.55 -10.29 19.83
N ALA A 233 6.93 -9.84 18.74
CA ALA A 233 7.38 -8.65 18.00
C ALA A 233 7.36 -7.37 18.86
N ALA A 234 6.35 -7.21 19.73
CA ALA A 234 6.20 -6.02 20.56
C ALA A 234 7.25 -5.96 21.67
N ILE A 235 7.46 -7.06 22.39
CA ILE A 235 8.44 -7.09 23.48
C ILE A 235 9.88 -7.03 22.98
N GLN A 236 10.19 -7.69 21.85
CA GLN A 236 11.51 -7.58 21.22
C GLN A 236 11.77 -6.15 20.75
N THR A 237 10.79 -5.52 20.09
CA THR A 237 10.87 -4.10 19.71
C THR A 237 11.11 -3.20 20.93
N ALA A 238 10.41 -3.43 22.04
CA ALA A 238 10.61 -2.66 23.26
C ALA A 238 12.04 -2.83 23.82
N ILE A 239 12.58 -4.05 23.85
CA ILE A 239 13.96 -4.35 24.27
C ILE A 239 14.98 -3.69 23.34
N GLU A 240 14.74 -3.69 22.02
CA GLU A 240 15.65 -3.06 21.06
C GLU A 240 15.66 -1.53 21.23
N LEU A 241 14.50 -0.93 21.46
CA LEU A 241 14.35 0.50 21.65
C LEU A 241 15.05 1.02 22.91
N THR A 242 15.29 0.20 23.94
CA THR A 242 16.04 0.67 25.14
C THR A 242 17.49 1.06 24.84
N ARG A 243 18.03 0.60 23.71
CA ARG A 243 19.37 0.99 23.24
C ARG A 243 19.41 2.35 22.55
N ILE A 244 18.24 2.89 22.20
CA ILE A 244 18.10 4.08 21.35
C ILE A 244 17.35 5.18 22.12
N ALA A 245 16.20 4.86 22.71
CA ALA A 245 15.30 5.78 23.38
C ALA A 245 15.76 6.11 24.82
N SER A 246 15.28 7.23 25.36
CA SER A 246 15.54 7.62 26.77
C SER A 246 14.71 6.82 27.77
N SER A 247 13.52 6.37 27.35
CA SER A 247 12.63 5.52 28.13
C SER A 247 11.69 4.76 27.20
N VAL A 248 11.28 3.55 27.60
CA VAL A 248 10.41 2.68 26.81
C VAL A 248 9.24 2.19 27.65
N ALA A 249 8.02 2.47 27.19
CA ALA A 249 6.79 1.89 27.73
C ALA A 249 6.25 0.80 26.80
N LEU A 250 5.83 -0.35 27.35
CA LEU A 250 5.14 -1.41 26.61
C LEU A 250 3.67 -1.46 27.05
N ILE A 251 2.75 -1.17 26.15
CA ILE A 251 1.31 -1.12 26.41
C ILE A 251 0.64 -2.40 25.91
N VAL A 252 0.05 -3.16 26.82
CA VAL A 252 -0.52 -4.49 26.55
C VAL A 252 -1.99 -4.53 26.94
N ARG A 253 -2.88 -4.68 25.94
CA ARG A 253 -4.34 -4.63 26.12
C ARG A 253 -4.92 -5.73 27.05
N SER A 254 -4.27 -6.88 27.10
CA SER A 254 -4.74 -8.01 27.92
C SER A 254 -3.58 -8.71 28.62
N THR A 255 -2.95 -9.68 27.96
CA THR A 255 -1.87 -10.49 28.52
C THR A 255 -0.70 -10.52 27.54
N LEU A 256 0.49 -10.76 28.05
CA LEU A 256 1.66 -11.05 27.22
C LEU A 256 1.50 -12.42 26.58
N ARG A 257 1.71 -12.47 25.26
CA ARG A 257 1.72 -13.66 24.40
C ARG A 257 3.08 -13.74 23.70
N CYS A 258 4.13 -13.74 24.51
CA CYS A 258 5.51 -13.81 24.07
C CYS A 258 6.23 -14.97 24.77
N ASP A 259 7.38 -15.37 24.23
CA ASP A 259 8.24 -16.36 24.84
C ASP A 259 8.67 -15.86 26.22
N GLU A 260 8.63 -16.73 27.23
CA GLU A 260 8.80 -16.36 28.63
C GLU A 260 10.14 -15.66 28.91
N ILE A 261 11.17 -15.98 28.12
CA ILE A 261 12.52 -15.38 28.25
C ILE A 261 12.56 -13.87 28.00
N TYR A 262 11.60 -13.32 27.24
CA TYR A 262 11.61 -11.90 26.91
C TYR A 262 11.12 -11.01 28.05
N VAL A 263 10.25 -11.51 28.93
CA VAL A 263 9.70 -10.72 30.06
C VAL A 263 10.79 -10.30 31.05
N PRO A 264 11.59 -11.22 31.65
CA PRO A 264 12.63 -10.82 32.59
C PRO A 264 13.70 -9.96 31.91
N ARG A 265 13.99 -10.21 30.62
CA ARG A 265 14.94 -9.40 29.86
C ARG A 265 14.43 -7.98 29.64
N ALA A 266 13.15 -7.79 29.35
CA ALA A 266 12.54 -6.47 29.18
C ALA A 266 12.59 -5.68 30.49
N GLU A 267 12.31 -6.33 31.63
CA GLU A 267 12.41 -5.74 32.96
C GLU A 267 13.87 -5.37 33.30
N GLU A 268 14.84 -6.24 33.02
CA GLU A 268 16.27 -6.01 33.24
C GLU A 268 16.78 -4.76 32.51
N VAL A 269 16.36 -4.56 31.25
CA VAL A 269 16.75 -3.39 30.46
C VAL A 269 15.86 -2.16 30.69
N GLY A 270 14.96 -2.21 31.67
CA GLY A 270 14.17 -1.05 32.11
C GLY A 270 12.92 -0.72 31.28
N VAL A 271 12.36 -1.69 30.54
CA VAL A 271 11.06 -1.50 29.86
C VAL A 271 9.95 -1.42 30.91
N ARG A 272 9.15 -0.34 30.88
CA ARG A 272 7.97 -0.19 31.75
C ARG A 272 6.75 -0.86 31.12
N ILE A 273 6.33 -2.00 31.67
CA ILE A 273 5.20 -2.77 31.14
C ILE A 273 3.88 -2.33 31.79
N PHE A 274 2.91 -1.94 30.95
CA PHE A 274 1.54 -1.61 31.33
C PHE A 274 0.59 -2.72 30.85
N LEU A 275 0.38 -3.73 31.70
CA LEU A 275 -0.59 -4.80 31.46
C LEU A 275 -2.03 -4.32 31.63
N HIS A 276 -2.97 -4.89 30.88
CA HIS A 276 -4.38 -4.49 30.85
C HIS A 276 -4.62 -3.03 30.46
N HIS A 277 -3.66 -2.38 29.80
CA HIS A 277 -3.82 -1.00 29.35
C HIS A 277 -4.05 -0.92 27.84
N GLU A 278 -4.88 0.02 27.42
CA GLU A 278 -5.06 0.37 26.01
C GLU A 278 -4.84 1.86 25.78
N VAL A 279 -4.35 2.22 24.60
CA VAL A 279 -4.25 3.62 24.19
C VAL A 279 -5.65 4.11 23.83
N THR A 280 -6.09 5.21 24.42
CA THR A 280 -7.41 5.81 24.18
C THR A 280 -7.36 7.15 23.48
N GLN A 281 -6.21 7.83 23.49
CA GLN A 281 -6.04 9.12 22.84
C GLN A 281 -4.59 9.35 22.41
N LEU A 282 -4.41 10.03 21.28
CA LEU A 282 -3.12 10.50 20.77
C LEU A 282 -3.06 12.03 20.94
N HIS A 283 -1.94 12.53 21.45
CA HIS A 283 -1.71 13.97 21.68
C HIS A 283 -0.66 14.52 20.71
N GLY A 284 -0.86 15.77 20.30
CA GLY A 284 0.04 16.48 19.38
C GLY A 284 -0.66 16.90 18.09
N ASP A 285 -0.19 18.01 17.51
CA ASP A 285 -0.77 18.57 16.29
C ASP A 285 -0.01 18.09 15.03
N GLN A 286 1.26 18.51 14.91
CA GLN A 286 2.13 18.11 13.79
C GLN A 286 2.92 16.83 14.07
N ASN A 287 3.37 16.65 15.31
CA ASN A 287 4.11 15.48 15.78
C ASN A 287 3.47 14.95 17.06
N LEU A 288 3.62 13.66 17.32
CA LEU A 288 3.19 13.03 18.57
C LEU A 288 3.94 13.66 19.75
N THR A 289 3.20 14.07 20.78
CA THR A 289 3.77 14.60 22.03
C THR A 289 3.40 13.76 23.25
N GLY A 290 2.45 12.84 23.10
CA GLY A 290 2.05 11.93 24.17
C GLY A 290 0.86 11.06 23.82
N ILE A 291 0.52 10.16 24.73
CA ILE A 291 -0.62 9.26 24.63
C ILE A 291 -1.40 9.21 25.94
N THR A 292 -2.72 9.03 25.87
CA THR A 292 -3.51 8.60 27.04
C THR A 292 -3.65 7.09 27.00
N ILE A 293 -3.32 6.43 28.10
CA ILE A 293 -3.59 5.01 28.32
C ILE A 293 -4.64 4.83 29.40
N ARG A 294 -5.52 3.83 29.22
CA ARG A 294 -6.57 3.46 30.16
C ARG A 294 -6.35 2.05 30.66
N ASP A 295 -6.33 1.88 31.97
CA ASP A 295 -6.43 0.57 32.62
C ASP A 295 -7.84 0.01 32.42
N ARG A 296 -7.95 -1.13 31.74
CA ARG A 296 -9.23 -1.77 31.41
C ARG A 296 -9.89 -2.47 32.60
N GLN A 297 -9.17 -2.67 33.70
CA GLN A 297 -9.70 -3.26 34.93
C GLN A 297 -10.29 -2.18 35.85
N THR A 298 -9.64 -1.02 35.95
CA THR A 298 -10.04 0.05 36.88
C THR A 298 -10.72 1.23 36.21
N GLY A 299 -10.58 1.37 34.88
CA GLY A 299 -11.03 2.53 34.12
C GLY A 299 -10.15 3.78 34.29
N LYS A 300 -9.05 3.69 35.07
CA LYS A 300 -8.17 4.83 35.33
C LYS A 300 -7.37 5.20 34.09
N GLU A 301 -7.37 6.49 33.74
CA GLU A 301 -6.56 7.03 32.66
C GLU A 301 -5.25 7.64 33.18
N THR A 302 -4.19 7.53 32.38
CA THR A 302 -2.88 8.11 32.64
C THR A 302 -2.32 8.66 31.33
N VAL A 303 -1.79 9.88 31.37
CA VAL A 303 -1.09 10.49 30.23
C VAL A 303 0.39 10.12 30.32
N LEU A 304 0.97 9.68 29.20
CA LEU A 304 2.39 9.43 29.04
C LEU A 304 2.95 10.39 27.99
N ASP A 305 3.97 11.15 28.37
CA ASP A 305 4.74 11.98 27.44
C ASP A 305 5.69 11.09 26.65
N VAL A 306 5.36 10.88 25.37
CA VAL A 306 6.13 10.07 24.42
C VAL A 306 6.17 10.78 23.08
N GLU A 307 7.32 10.76 22.43
CA GLU A 307 7.51 11.32 21.09
C GLU A 307 7.36 10.25 20.01
N GLY A 308 7.51 8.97 20.36
CA GLY A 308 7.33 7.82 19.47
C GLY A 308 6.33 6.79 20.00
N LEU A 309 5.46 6.28 19.14
CA LEU A 309 4.51 5.21 19.39
C LEU A 309 4.63 4.14 18.30
N PHE A 310 5.17 2.98 18.66
CA PHE A 310 5.38 1.86 17.75
C PHE A 310 4.25 0.83 17.87
N LEU A 311 3.47 0.66 16.80
CA LEU A 311 2.36 -0.27 16.72
C LEU A 311 2.83 -1.65 16.30
N ALA A 312 3.10 -2.51 17.29
CA ALA A 312 3.47 -3.91 17.10
C ALA A 312 2.27 -4.84 17.31
N ILE A 313 1.12 -4.48 16.73
CA ILE A 313 -0.16 -5.19 16.86
C ILE A 313 -0.50 -6.12 15.67
N GLY A 314 0.41 -6.23 14.70
CA GLY A 314 0.36 -7.19 13.60
C GLY A 314 0.03 -6.56 12.25
N LEU A 315 0.33 -7.31 11.19
CA LEU A 315 0.03 -6.98 9.80
C LEU A 315 -1.00 -7.98 9.26
N VAL A 316 -1.95 -7.50 8.46
CA VAL A 316 -2.95 -8.32 7.78
C VAL A 316 -2.61 -8.37 6.29
N PRO A 317 -2.39 -9.56 5.69
CA PRO A 317 -2.21 -9.67 4.25
C PRO A 317 -3.43 -9.22 3.46
N ASN A 318 -3.20 -8.49 2.36
CA ASN A 318 -4.26 -8.05 1.46
C ASN A 318 -4.61 -9.18 0.49
N THR A 319 -5.14 -10.29 1.00
CA THR A 319 -5.38 -11.53 0.25
C THR A 319 -6.86 -11.92 0.18
N GLY A 320 -7.75 -11.15 0.81
CA GLY A 320 -9.18 -11.48 0.92
C GLY A 320 -9.91 -11.66 -0.42
N PHE A 321 -9.46 -11.00 -1.50
CA PHE A 321 -10.03 -11.13 -2.84
C PHE A 321 -9.67 -12.45 -3.54
N LEU A 322 -8.73 -13.23 -3.00
CA LEU A 322 -8.26 -14.47 -3.61
C LEU A 322 -9.20 -15.66 -3.37
N GLY A 323 -10.04 -15.61 -2.33
CA GLY A 323 -10.85 -16.76 -1.94
C GLY A 323 -10.00 -18.03 -1.80
N ASP A 324 -10.38 -19.09 -2.51
CA ASP A 324 -9.66 -20.38 -2.55
C ASP A 324 -8.72 -20.52 -3.77
N LEU A 325 -8.46 -19.44 -4.51
CA LEU A 325 -7.69 -19.50 -5.76
C LEU A 325 -6.27 -20.02 -5.56
N VAL A 326 -5.57 -19.57 -4.51
CA VAL A 326 -4.21 -19.97 -4.18
C VAL A 326 -4.13 -20.41 -2.72
N LYS A 327 -3.18 -21.30 -2.42
CA LYS A 327 -2.94 -21.74 -1.05
C LYS A 327 -2.43 -20.57 -0.19
N LEU A 328 -3.07 -20.35 0.94
CA LEU A 328 -2.63 -19.42 1.98
C LEU A 328 -2.11 -20.21 3.20
N ASN A 329 -1.17 -19.63 3.94
CA ASN A 329 -0.75 -20.17 5.24
C ASN A 329 -1.71 -19.76 6.36
N GLU A 330 -1.45 -20.22 7.60
CA GLU A 330 -2.30 -19.92 8.77
C GLU A 330 -2.40 -18.41 9.11
N LEU A 331 -1.47 -17.60 8.60
CA LEU A 331 -1.45 -16.15 8.77
C LEU A 331 -2.16 -15.40 7.62
N GLY A 332 -2.74 -16.13 6.67
CA GLY A 332 -3.40 -15.59 5.48
C GLY A 332 -2.43 -15.08 4.41
N GLU A 333 -1.15 -15.41 4.50
CA GLU A 333 -0.14 -15.06 3.49
C GLU A 333 -0.15 -16.06 2.34
N ILE A 334 0.16 -15.60 1.13
CA ILE A 334 0.27 -16.45 -0.06
C ILE A 334 1.47 -17.39 0.10
N ASP A 335 1.21 -18.70 0.04
CA ASP A 335 2.26 -19.72 0.09
C ASP A 335 2.98 -19.77 -1.26
N ILE A 336 4.30 -19.57 -1.23
CA ILE A 336 5.16 -19.56 -2.42
C ILE A 336 6.45 -20.35 -2.21
N ASP A 337 7.05 -20.78 -3.33
CA ASP A 337 8.43 -21.28 -3.35
C ASP A 337 9.47 -20.12 -3.41
N GLU A 338 10.75 -20.45 -3.51
CA GLU A 338 11.85 -19.47 -3.55
C GLU A 338 11.80 -18.51 -4.75
N ASN A 339 11.14 -18.91 -5.83
CA ASN A 339 11.03 -18.17 -7.09
C ASN A 339 9.72 -17.37 -7.19
N GLY A 340 8.80 -17.54 -6.23
CA GLY A 340 7.52 -16.83 -6.18
C GLY A 340 6.37 -17.57 -6.86
N HIS A 341 6.52 -18.88 -7.14
CA HIS A 341 5.42 -19.69 -7.66
C HIS A 341 4.37 -19.91 -6.59
N THR A 342 3.09 -19.72 -6.94
CA THR A 342 1.97 -20.12 -6.09
C THR A 342 1.55 -21.57 -6.37
N SER A 343 0.51 -22.04 -5.68
CA SER A 343 -0.11 -23.34 -5.98
C SER A 343 -0.78 -23.43 -7.36
N VAL A 344 -0.95 -22.31 -8.08
CA VAL A 344 -1.59 -22.27 -9.40
C VAL A 344 -0.59 -21.85 -10.48
N PRO A 345 -0.30 -22.72 -11.47
CA PRO A 345 0.56 -22.36 -12.59
C PRO A 345 0.00 -21.16 -13.37
N GLY A 346 0.86 -20.17 -13.61
CA GLY A 346 0.53 -18.89 -14.22
C GLY A 346 0.20 -17.77 -13.23
N ILE A 347 0.09 -18.08 -11.93
CA ILE A 347 -0.03 -17.10 -10.84
C ILE A 347 1.24 -17.12 -10.00
N PHE A 348 1.85 -15.96 -9.87
CA PHE A 348 3.05 -15.70 -9.08
C PHE A 348 2.71 -14.71 -7.97
N ALA A 349 3.51 -14.66 -6.91
CA ALA A 349 3.33 -13.67 -5.86
C ALA A 349 4.66 -13.12 -5.35
N ALA A 350 4.64 -11.87 -4.89
CA ALA A 350 5.82 -11.14 -4.47
C ALA A 350 5.55 -10.17 -3.31
N GLY A 351 6.59 -9.93 -2.51
CA GLY A 351 6.56 -8.96 -1.42
C GLY A 351 5.69 -9.39 -0.25
N ASP A 352 5.21 -8.41 0.50
CA ASP A 352 4.75 -8.67 1.88
C ASP A 352 3.49 -9.54 1.99
N ALA A 353 2.68 -9.66 0.93
CA ALA A 353 1.50 -10.54 0.90
C ALA A 353 1.85 -12.04 0.98
N THR A 354 3.11 -12.41 0.75
CA THR A 354 3.56 -13.80 0.68
C THR A 354 4.15 -14.28 2.01
N CYS A 355 4.53 -15.56 2.08
CA CYS A 355 5.19 -16.16 3.23
C CYS A 355 6.67 -15.72 3.43
N VAL A 356 7.20 -14.79 2.61
CA VAL A 356 8.55 -14.22 2.82
C VAL A 356 8.64 -13.56 4.18
N LYS A 357 9.60 -13.98 5.01
CA LYS A 357 9.70 -13.52 6.40
C LYS A 357 10.09 -12.04 6.51
N ALA A 358 11.02 -11.57 5.68
CA ALA A 358 11.55 -10.22 5.75
C ALA A 358 10.65 -9.24 5.00
N LYS A 359 9.92 -8.39 5.73
CA LYS A 359 9.01 -7.38 5.17
C LYS A 359 9.73 -6.04 5.04
N GLN A 360 10.45 -5.85 3.93
CA GLN A 360 11.29 -4.66 3.67
C GLN A 360 11.18 -4.24 2.21
N ILE A 361 11.30 -2.93 1.93
CA ILE A 361 11.16 -2.37 0.58
C ILE A 361 12.11 -3.05 -0.42
N ILE A 362 13.38 -3.22 -0.05
CA ILE A 362 14.39 -3.84 -0.93
C ILE A 362 14.13 -5.34 -1.15
N VAL A 363 13.58 -6.04 -0.15
CA VAL A 363 13.21 -7.46 -0.27
C VAL A 363 12.02 -7.61 -1.20
N ALA A 364 10.98 -6.79 -0.99
CA ALA A 364 9.80 -6.77 -1.84
C ALA A 364 10.14 -6.43 -3.29
N ALA A 365 11.04 -5.47 -3.54
CA ALA A 365 11.54 -5.17 -4.88
C ALA A 365 12.25 -6.38 -5.51
N GLY A 366 13.14 -7.05 -4.77
CA GLY A 366 13.81 -8.28 -5.22
C GLY A 366 12.83 -9.40 -5.56
N ASP A 367 11.81 -9.62 -4.71
CA ASP A 367 10.76 -10.60 -4.98
C ASP A 367 9.93 -10.25 -6.22
N GLY A 368 9.63 -8.96 -6.42
CA GLY A 368 8.94 -8.48 -7.62
C GLY A 368 9.72 -8.78 -8.90
N ALA A 369 11.03 -8.59 -8.88
CA ALA A 369 11.90 -8.94 -10.00
C ALA A 369 11.90 -10.45 -10.29
N LYS A 370 12.00 -11.30 -9.25
CA LYS A 370 11.94 -12.76 -9.40
C LYS A 370 10.62 -13.21 -10.02
N ALA A 371 9.50 -12.78 -9.44
CA ALA A 371 8.16 -13.15 -9.93
C ALA A 371 7.92 -12.73 -11.39
N ALA A 372 8.42 -11.56 -11.80
CA ALA A 372 8.32 -11.12 -13.19
C ALA A 372 9.15 -11.96 -14.18
N LEU A 373 10.34 -12.42 -13.78
CA LEU A 373 11.17 -13.28 -14.61
C LEU A 373 10.53 -14.67 -14.80
N GLU A 374 9.97 -15.24 -13.73
CA GLU A 374 9.26 -16.51 -13.80
C GLU A 374 7.94 -16.40 -14.57
N ALA A 375 7.19 -15.30 -14.40
CA ALA A 375 5.98 -15.03 -15.18
C ALA A 375 6.28 -14.96 -16.68
N HIS A 376 7.36 -14.28 -17.06
CA HIS A 376 7.82 -14.25 -18.44
C HIS A 376 8.20 -15.65 -18.96
N GLU A 377 8.94 -16.44 -18.19
CA GLU A 377 9.33 -17.78 -18.62
C GLU A 377 8.11 -18.69 -18.82
N TYR A 378 7.14 -18.64 -17.90
CA TYR A 378 5.88 -19.35 -18.03
C TYR A 378 5.10 -18.90 -19.28
N PHE A 379 5.03 -17.59 -19.51
CA PHE A 379 4.39 -16.99 -20.67
C PHE A 379 4.98 -17.51 -21.98
N GLU A 380 6.31 -17.49 -22.13
CA GLU A 380 6.99 -17.97 -23.34
C GLU A 380 6.72 -19.46 -23.60
N ARG A 381 6.72 -20.28 -22.54
CA ARG A 381 6.39 -21.70 -22.64
C ARG A 381 4.95 -21.92 -23.10
N LEU A 382 4.00 -21.14 -22.57
CA LEU A 382 2.59 -21.19 -22.96
C LEU A 382 2.41 -20.82 -24.44
N MET A 383 3.05 -19.73 -24.88
CA MET A 383 3.00 -19.28 -26.28
C MET A 383 3.62 -20.30 -27.24
N SER A 384 4.75 -20.90 -26.87
CA SER A 384 5.40 -21.96 -27.65
C SER A 384 4.51 -23.20 -27.80
N LYS A 385 3.83 -23.61 -26.72
CA LYS A 385 2.89 -24.73 -26.74
C LYS A 385 1.71 -24.45 -27.68
N GLN A 386 1.06 -23.30 -27.54
CA GLN A 386 -0.07 -22.91 -28.37
C GLN A 386 0.31 -22.79 -29.86
N ALA A 387 1.52 -22.29 -30.16
CA ALA A 387 2.02 -22.24 -31.53
C ALA A 387 2.17 -23.65 -32.15
N LYS A 388 2.70 -24.62 -31.39
CA LYS A 388 2.82 -26.02 -31.85
C LYS A 388 1.47 -26.68 -32.09
N GLU A 389 0.51 -26.44 -31.19
CA GLU A 389 -0.85 -26.99 -31.31
C GLU A 389 -1.59 -26.45 -32.54
N ARG A 390 -1.41 -25.15 -32.87
CA ARG A 390 -1.97 -24.55 -34.10
C ARG A 390 -1.38 -25.16 -35.36
N VAL A 391 -0.07 -25.39 -35.38
CA VAL A 391 0.61 -26.04 -36.52
C VAL A 391 0.14 -27.49 -36.67
N ALA A 392 -0.06 -28.22 -35.57
CA ALA A 392 -0.54 -29.60 -35.61
C ALA A 392 -2.02 -29.75 -36.02
N ALA A 393 -2.81 -28.68 -35.85
CA ALA A 393 -4.22 -28.63 -36.23
C ALA A 393 -4.46 -28.18 -37.69
N THR A 394 -3.40 -27.78 -38.40
CA THR A 394 -3.42 -27.40 -39.83
C THR A 394 -2.87 -28.54 -40.67
#